data_AF-A0A355B9C5-F1
#
_entry.id   AF-A0A355B9C5-F1
#
_cell.length_a   1.000
_cell.length_b   1.000
_cell.length_c   1.000
_cell.angle_alpha   90.00
_cell.angle_beta   90.00
_cell.angle_gamma   90.00
#
_symmetry.space_group_name_H-M   'P 1'
#
loop_
_entity.id
_entity.type
_entity.pdbx_description
1 polymer ?
#
loop_
_entity_poly.entity_id
_entity_poly.type
_entity_poly.pdbx_seq_one_letter_code
_entity_poly.pdbx_strand_id
1 'polypeptide(L)'
;IYWGLKTETDYRITKGTGWLEIGGCGMVDPNVLKNCGINADEYTGFAFGMGVERIAMLLYQIGDIRMFYENDIRFLEQFKSSI
;
A
#
# COMPACT_ATOMS: atom_id res chain seq x y z
N ILE A 1 1.87 9.55 -1.22
CA ILE A 1 1.35 10.31 -0.05
C ILE A 1 2.45 11.14 0.57
N TYR A 2 2.11 12.29 1.15
CA TYR A 2 3.08 13.10 1.88
C TYR A 2 3.20 12.56 3.30
N TRP A 3 4.40 12.12 3.65
CA TRP A 3 4.74 11.57 4.98
C TRP A 3 5.42 12.63 5.84
N GLY A 4 6.19 13.53 5.22
CA GLY A 4 6.94 14.58 5.90
C GLY A 4 8.43 14.26 6.08
N LEU A 5 9.15 15.22 6.64
CA LEU A 5 10.62 15.20 6.83
C LEU A 5 11.00 15.69 8.24
N LYS A 6 10.16 15.43 9.24
CA LYS A 6 10.33 16.00 10.59
C LYS A 6 11.39 15.28 11.41
N THR A 7 11.53 13.98 11.22
CA THR A 7 12.50 13.15 11.94
C THR A 7 13.55 12.55 11.00
N GLU A 8 14.68 12.11 11.56
CA GLU A 8 15.70 11.39 10.80
C GLU A 8 15.13 10.08 10.21
N THR A 9 14.22 9.42 10.92
CA THR A 9 13.50 8.24 10.44
C THR A 9 12.65 8.57 9.21
N ASP A 10 11.90 9.67 9.23
CA ASP A 10 11.09 10.11 8.08
C ASP A 10 11.97 10.44 6.86
N TYR A 11 13.12 11.08 7.10
CA TYR A 11 14.10 11.36 6.06
C TYR A 11 14.63 10.09 5.40
N ARG A 12 14.98 9.07 6.20
CA ARG A 12 15.45 7.78 5.70
C ARG A 12 14.36 7.03 4.92
N ILE A 13 13.12 6.99 5.44
CA ILE A 13 11.99 6.27 4.82
C ILE A 13 11.59 6.91 3.49
N THR A 14 11.50 8.23 3.43
CA THR A 14 11.10 8.97 2.21
C THR A 14 12.27 9.31 1.29
N LYS A 15 13.49 8.87 1.65
CA LYS A 15 14.74 9.18 0.94
C LYS A 15 14.94 10.69 0.73
N GLY A 16 14.57 11.50 1.73
CA GLY A 16 14.69 12.95 1.72
C GLY A 16 13.67 13.71 0.87
N THR A 17 12.73 13.03 0.21
CA THR A 17 11.72 13.68 -0.63
C THR A 17 10.47 14.11 0.14
N GLY A 18 10.21 13.49 1.30
CA GLY A 18 8.97 13.66 2.06
C GLY A 18 7.76 12.93 1.46
N TRP A 19 7.91 12.35 0.26
CA TRP A 19 6.88 11.62 -0.45
C TRP A 19 7.16 10.13 -0.42
N LEU A 20 6.10 9.37 -0.27
CA LEU A 20 6.17 7.92 -0.27
C LEU A 20 5.11 7.33 -1.18
N GLU A 21 5.55 6.42 -2.04
CA GLU A 21 4.68 5.60 -2.88
C GLU A 21 4.03 4.49 -2.05
N ILE A 22 2.70 4.41 -2.10
CA ILE A 22 1.88 3.46 -1.35
C ILE A 22 0.98 2.58 -2.22
N GLY A 23 0.82 2.93 -3.49
CA GLY A 23 -0.09 2.25 -4.39
C GLY A 23 -0.15 2.95 -5.74
N GLY A 24 -0.73 2.25 -6.71
CA GLY A 24 -0.95 2.74 -8.07
C GLY A 24 -2.43 2.84 -8.37
N CYS A 25 -2.79 3.75 -9.26
CA CYS A 25 -4.15 3.88 -9.77
C CYS A 25 -4.15 4.36 -11.22
N GLY A 26 -5.26 4.17 -11.92
CA GLY A 26 -5.39 4.59 -13.31
C GLY A 26 -6.71 4.22 -13.95
N MET A 27 -6.91 4.75 -15.15
CA MET A 27 -8.02 4.38 -16.01
C MET A 27 -7.85 2.93 -16.46
N VAL A 28 -8.94 2.18 -16.44
CA VAL A 28 -8.98 0.80 -16.92
C VAL A 28 -8.82 0.81 -18.44
N ASP A 29 -7.92 -0.02 -18.95
CA ASP A 29 -7.70 -0.18 -20.38
C ASP A 29 -9.00 -0.65 -21.08
N PRO A 30 -9.43 -0.01 -22.19
CA PRO A 30 -10.60 -0.43 -22.96
C PRO A 30 -10.62 -1.92 -23.34
N ASN A 31 -9.46 -2.55 -23.55
CA ASN A 31 -9.36 -3.98 -23.84
C ASN A 31 -9.79 -4.85 -22.65
N VAL A 32 -9.58 -4.40 -21.40
CA VAL A 32 -10.06 -5.10 -20.20
C VAL A 32 -11.59 -5.05 -20.15
N LEU A 33 -12.20 -3.90 -20.43
CA LEU A 33 -13.66 -3.76 -20.48
C LEU A 33 -14.26 -4.64 -21.58
N LYS A 34 -13.67 -4.63 -22.79
CA LYS A 34 -14.09 -5.48 -23.91
C LYS A 34 -14.00 -6.96 -23.57
N ASN A 35 -12.93 -7.39 -22.90
CA ASN A 35 -12.76 -8.78 -22.46
C ASN A 35 -13.80 -9.21 -21.40
N CYS A 36 -14.38 -8.26 -20.66
CA CYS A 36 -15.49 -8.50 -19.72
C CYS A 36 -16.87 -8.36 -20.36
N GLY A 37 -16.97 -8.16 -21.69
CA GLY A 37 -18.25 -7.96 -22.40
C GLY A 37 -18.86 -6.56 -22.19
N ILE A 38 -18.06 -5.58 -21.75
CA ILE A 38 -18.49 -4.20 -21.52
C ILE A 38 -18.08 -3.33 -22.71
N ASN A 39 -19.00 -2.51 -23.20
CA ASN A 39 -18.71 -1.55 -24.28
C ASN A 39 -17.87 -0.38 -23.75
N ALA A 40 -16.60 -0.31 -24.16
CA ALA A 40 -15.65 0.70 -23.71
C ALA A 40 -15.88 2.12 -24.27
N ASP A 41 -16.76 2.28 -25.27
CA ASP A 41 -17.15 3.61 -25.79
C ASP A 41 -18.29 4.24 -24.96
N GLU A 42 -19.05 3.42 -24.22
CA GLU A 42 -20.14 3.86 -23.35
C GLU A 42 -19.72 3.89 -21.88
N TYR A 43 -18.85 2.97 -21.47
CA TYR A 43 -18.41 2.81 -20.09
C TYR A 43 -16.91 2.99 -19.94
N THR A 44 -16.51 3.76 -18.92
CA THR A 44 -15.11 3.92 -18.50
C THR A 44 -14.92 3.39 -17.08
N GLY A 45 -13.76 2.82 -16.79
CA GLY A 45 -13.41 2.33 -15.46
C GLY A 45 -12.20 3.04 -14.86
N PHE A 46 -12.14 3.09 -13.54
CA PHE A 46 -10.95 3.48 -12.78
C PHE A 46 -10.61 2.36 -11.80
N ALA A 47 -9.34 2.00 -11.72
CA ALA A 47 -8.85 0.96 -10.83
C ALA A 47 -7.68 1.48 -9.98
N PHE A 48 -7.56 0.95 -8.77
CA PHE A 48 -6.43 1.22 -7.88
C PHE A 48 -6.04 -0.05 -7.12
N GLY A 49 -4.78 -0.11 -6.71
CA GLY A 49 -4.24 -1.21 -5.93
C GLY A 49 -3.23 -0.70 -4.92
N MET A 50 -3.26 -1.28 -3.73
CA MET A 50 -2.31 -1.01 -2.66
C MET A 50 -1.98 -2.30 -1.91
N GLY A 51 -0.74 -2.41 -1.41
CA GLY A 51 -0.31 -3.53 -0.59
C GLY A 51 -0.50 -3.21 0.89
N VAL A 52 -1.34 -3.99 1.58
CA VAL A 52 -1.62 -3.78 3.01
C VAL A 52 -0.36 -3.98 3.86
N GLU A 53 0.49 -4.93 3.48
CA GLU A 53 1.75 -5.25 4.14
C GLU A 53 2.70 -4.05 4.09
N ARG A 54 2.82 -3.41 2.91
CA ARG A 54 3.66 -2.23 2.77
C ARG A 54 3.18 -1.10 3.66
N ILE A 55 1.87 -0.85 3.71
CA ILE A 55 1.29 0.19 4.55
C ILE A 55 1.53 -0.13 6.04
N ALA A 56 1.30 -1.38 6.47
CA ALA A 56 1.54 -1.82 7.84
C ALA A 56 3.02 -1.70 8.24
N MET A 57 3.94 -2.10 7.36
CA MET A 57 5.38 -1.96 7.61
C MET A 57 5.80 -0.51 7.80
N LEU A 58 5.23 0.41 7.03
CA LEU A 58 5.54 1.84 7.14
C LEU A 58 4.94 2.47 8.39
N LEU A 59 3.69 2.14 8.72
CA LEU A 59 2.98 2.67 9.89
C LEU A 59 3.59 2.17 11.21
N TYR A 60 3.88 0.87 11.29
CA TYR A 60 4.39 0.23 12.51
C TYR A 60 5.91 0.02 12.51
N GLN A 61 6.60 0.53 11.48
CA GLN A 61 8.07 0.40 11.31
C GLN A 61 8.56 -1.05 11.39
N ILE A 62 7.79 -1.99 10.82
CA ILE A 62 8.14 -3.40 10.77
C ILE A 62 9.27 -3.59 9.75
N GLY A 63 10.41 -4.09 10.22
CA GLY A 63 11.62 -4.22 9.41
C GLY A 63 11.64 -5.39 8.43
N ASP A 64 10.74 -6.36 8.58
CA ASP A 64 10.74 -7.60 7.80
C ASP A 64 9.32 -8.08 7.47
N ILE A 65 9.04 -8.27 6.18
CA ILE A 65 7.74 -8.72 5.67
C ILE A 65 7.41 -10.16 6.10
N ARG A 66 8.43 -10.99 6.36
CA ARG A 66 8.24 -12.39 6.76
C ARG A 66 7.51 -12.54 8.08
N MET A 67 7.61 -11.53 8.95
CA MET A 67 6.91 -11.52 10.24
C MET A 67 5.39 -11.66 10.11
N PHE A 68 4.80 -11.22 8.98
CA PHE A 68 3.37 -11.41 8.70
C PHE A 68 3.00 -12.86 8.38
N TYR A 69 3.95 -13.67 7.88
CA TYR A 69 3.70 -15.03 7.41
C TYR A 69 4.22 -16.12 8.37
N GLU A 70 5.17 -15.78 9.24
CA GLU A 70 5.75 -16.73 10.21
C GLU A 70 4.81 -17.08 11.37
N ASN A 71 3.75 -16.29 11.60
CA ASN A 71 2.77 -16.48 12.68
C ASN A 71 3.41 -16.55 14.09
N ASP A 72 4.48 -15.80 14.32
CA ASP A 72 5.10 -15.71 15.65
C ASP A 72 4.13 -15.07 16.65
N ILE A 73 3.79 -15.81 17.71
CA ILE A 73 2.87 -15.36 18.75
C ILE A 73 3.33 -14.03 19.37
N ARG A 74 4.64 -13.84 19.55
CA ARG A 74 5.21 -12.60 20.13
C ARG A 74 5.00 -11.38 19.24
N PHE A 75 4.96 -11.59 17.93
CA PHE A 75 4.62 -10.55 16.96
C PHE A 75 3.11 -10.26 17.00
N LEU A 76 2.28 -11.29 16.92
CA LEU A 76 0.82 -11.16 16.92
C LEU A 76 0.29 -10.52 18.22
N GLU A 77 0.94 -10.77 19.36
CA GLU A 77 0.56 -10.21 20.65
C GLU A 77 0.69 -8.69 20.75
N GLN A 78 1.58 -8.08 19.95
CA GLN A 78 1.78 -6.62 19.95
C GLN A 78 0.54 -5.85 19.47
N PHE A 79 -0.37 -6.52 18.75
CA PHE A 79 -1.56 -5.89 18.15
C PHE A 79 -2.89 -6.28 18.84
N LYS A 80 -2.85 -7.05 19.94
CA LYS A 80 -4.06 -7.52 20.65
C LYS A 80 -4.87 -6.40 21.33
N SER A 81 -4.24 -5.29 21.70
CA SER A 81 -4.89 -4.16 22.39
C SER A 81 -5.41 -3.08 21.43
N SER A 82 -5.26 -3.26 20.13
CA SER A 82 -5.55 -2.22 19.12
C SER A 82 -6.98 -2.25 18.56
N ILE A 83 -7.94 -2.79 19.33
CA ILE A 83 -9.39 -2.73 19.08
C ILE A 83 -10.07 -2.07 20.27
#